data_AF-A0A2E2AWS6-F1
#
_entry.id   AF-A0A2E2AWS6-F1
#
_cell.length_a   1.000
_cell.length_b   1.000
_cell.length_c   1.000
_cell.angle_alpha   90.00
_cell.angle_beta   90.00
_cell.angle_gamma   90.00
#
_symmetry.space_group_name_H-M   'P 1'
#
loop_
_entity.id
_entity.type
_entity.pdbx_description
1 polymer ?
#
loop_
_entity_poly.entity_id
_entity_poly.type
_entity_poly.pdbx_seq_one_letter_code
_entity_poly.pdbx_strand_id
1 'polypeptide(L)'
;MYELKRCHRIKSLSVTGGFLDGLDIQFVDGLNCLIGHRGTGKTTILEFVRYVLNEFQAGDVGQVCRRRVESLVRQNLGDGRIRLTIQTKDGLEYIVDRTATGNPLVLTMDGQPTDITINSGGIFSADLFSQNEVENIADSPESQLALIDTFVADEIASLDTAIAEVHAKLQANAKAMVPAQITLAKLADELTTLKSVEDRIDKLAHVGGENSDQMNLAQTHKALRDRETHALGQAKQQLDQYIEWLCDANGRFTAGVYSHFDDDVVNGPNGSIIQSIRTQMHQTGDELDKLFQQAVAL
;
A
#
# COMPACT_ATOMS: atom_id res chain seq x y z
N MET A 1 -15.08 -50.87 19.95
CA MET A 1 -14.87 -50.22 18.63
C MET A 1 -13.67 -49.30 18.80
N TYR A 2 -12.54 -49.60 18.17
CA TYR A 2 -11.43 -48.65 18.12
C TYR A 2 -11.90 -47.46 17.27
N GLU A 3 -11.93 -46.27 17.86
CA GLU A 3 -12.07 -45.02 17.13
C GLU A 3 -10.87 -44.94 16.18
N LEU A 4 -11.10 -45.12 14.88
CA LEU A 4 -10.07 -44.90 13.87
C LEU A 4 -9.66 -43.44 13.98
N LYS A 5 -8.45 -43.20 14.50
CA LYS A 5 -7.82 -41.88 14.56
C LYS A 5 -7.93 -41.27 13.16
N ARG A 6 -8.65 -40.15 13.05
CA ARG A 6 -8.87 -39.44 11.80
C ARG A 6 -7.53 -38.94 11.28
N CYS A 7 -7.15 -39.38 10.08
CA CYS A 7 -5.88 -39.05 9.45
C CYS A 7 -6.09 -38.71 7.98
N HIS A 8 -5.15 -37.95 7.42
CA HIS A 8 -5.05 -37.71 5.99
C HIS A 8 -4.70 -39.00 5.25
N ARG A 9 -5.29 -39.23 4.07
CA ARG A 9 -5.05 -40.44 3.27
C ARG A 9 -4.86 -40.11 1.79
N ILE A 10 -3.93 -40.81 1.16
CA ILE A 10 -3.80 -40.86 -0.30
C ILE A 10 -4.60 -42.08 -0.76
N LYS A 11 -5.59 -41.88 -1.63
CA LYS A 11 -6.53 -42.91 -2.08
C LYS A 11 -6.10 -43.52 -3.41
N SER A 12 -5.69 -42.67 -4.36
CA SER A 12 -5.22 -43.15 -5.65
C SER A 12 -4.24 -42.18 -6.31
N LEU A 13 -3.42 -42.72 -7.20
CA LEU A 13 -2.53 -41.96 -8.09
C LEU A 13 -2.73 -42.47 -9.51
N SER A 14 -3.07 -41.58 -10.43
CA SER A 14 -3.07 -41.87 -11.85
C SER A 14 -2.17 -40.92 -12.63
N VAL A 15 -1.53 -41.46 -13.66
CA VAL A 15 -0.60 -40.73 -14.52
C VAL A 15 -1.05 -40.89 -15.97
N THR A 16 -1.11 -39.78 -16.70
CA THR A 16 -1.40 -39.76 -18.14
C THR A 16 -0.28 -39.04 -18.85
N GLY A 17 0.33 -39.69 -19.83
CA GLY A 17 1.51 -39.24 -20.55
C GLY A 17 2.84 -39.56 -19.86
N GLY A 18 3.92 -39.49 -20.63
CA GLY A 18 5.28 -39.71 -20.15
C GLY A 18 5.66 -41.18 -19.92
N PHE A 19 6.66 -41.39 -19.06
CA PHE A 19 7.27 -42.69 -18.76
C PHE A 19 6.32 -43.68 -18.05
N LEU A 20 5.40 -43.17 -17.24
CA LEU A 20 4.43 -43.95 -16.47
C LEU A 20 3.01 -43.81 -17.03
N ASP A 21 2.87 -43.60 -18.34
CA ASP A 21 1.56 -43.44 -18.96
C ASP A 21 0.65 -44.66 -18.71
N GLY A 22 -0.61 -44.38 -18.40
CA GLY A 22 -1.62 -45.40 -18.07
C GLY A 22 -1.48 -46.01 -16.68
N LEU A 23 -0.54 -45.53 -15.85
CA LEU A 23 -0.43 -45.97 -14.46
C LEU A 23 -1.66 -45.50 -13.67
N ASP A 24 -2.34 -46.43 -13.01
CA ASP A 24 -3.41 -46.18 -12.05
C ASP A 24 -3.21 -47.08 -10.83
N ILE A 25 -2.93 -46.45 -9.67
CA ILE A 25 -2.67 -47.13 -8.41
C ILE A 25 -3.80 -46.77 -7.45
N GLN A 26 -4.46 -47.80 -6.92
CA GLN A 26 -5.39 -47.68 -5.80
C GLN A 26 -4.67 -48.08 -4.53
N PHE A 27 -4.54 -47.14 -3.59
CA PHE A 27 -3.86 -47.39 -2.31
C PHE A 27 -4.84 -47.97 -1.29
N VAL A 28 -4.33 -48.87 -0.46
CA VAL A 28 -5.07 -49.39 0.69
C VAL A 28 -4.76 -48.59 1.94
N ASP A 29 -5.64 -48.67 2.94
CA ASP A 29 -5.36 -48.09 4.25
C ASP A 29 -4.17 -48.81 4.92
N GLY A 30 -3.25 -48.03 5.50
CA GLY A 30 -2.06 -48.56 6.18
C GLY A 30 -0.84 -48.64 5.27
N LEU A 31 -0.19 -49.81 5.25
CA LEU A 31 1.10 -49.98 4.57
C LEU A 31 0.93 -50.40 3.11
N ASN A 32 1.46 -49.59 2.20
CA ASN A 32 1.55 -49.89 0.78
C ASN A 32 3.03 -50.08 0.39
N CYS A 33 3.37 -51.24 -0.17
CA CYS A 33 4.74 -51.57 -0.56
C CYS A 33 4.90 -51.57 -2.08
N LEU A 34 5.61 -50.59 -2.63
CA LEU A 34 5.96 -50.53 -4.05
C LEU A 34 7.31 -51.23 -4.31
N ILE A 35 7.27 -52.41 -4.94
CA ILE A 35 8.46 -53.26 -5.17
C ILE A 35 8.69 -53.45 -6.68
N GLY A 36 9.95 -53.58 -7.09
CA GLY A 36 10.33 -53.89 -8.47
C GLY A 36 11.83 -53.77 -8.70
N HIS A 37 12.30 -54.05 -9.92
CA HIS A 37 13.71 -53.91 -10.29
C HIS A 37 14.19 -52.44 -10.30
N ARG A 38 15.51 -52.21 -10.30
CA ARG A 38 16.05 -50.85 -10.43
C ARG A 38 15.58 -50.22 -11.75
N GLY A 39 15.19 -48.94 -11.71
CA GLY A 39 14.74 -48.20 -12.89
C GLY A 39 13.26 -48.33 -13.24
N THR A 40 12.46 -49.10 -12.49
CA THR A 40 11.02 -49.26 -12.76
C THR A 40 10.13 -48.09 -12.29
N GLY A 41 10.71 -46.93 -11.97
CA GLY A 41 9.93 -45.75 -11.58
C GLY A 41 9.40 -45.69 -10.14
N LYS A 42 9.83 -46.58 -9.22
CA LYS A 42 9.39 -46.54 -7.80
C LYS A 42 9.63 -45.18 -7.13
N THR A 43 10.85 -44.66 -7.22
CA THR A 43 11.20 -43.34 -6.69
C THR A 43 10.44 -42.24 -7.44
N THR A 44 10.24 -42.40 -8.76
CA THR A 44 9.47 -41.46 -9.58
C THR A 44 8.03 -41.32 -9.08
N ILE A 45 7.37 -42.41 -8.68
CA ILE A 45 6.02 -42.39 -8.10
C ILE A 45 6.01 -41.56 -6.81
N LEU A 46 6.97 -41.75 -5.91
CA LEU A 46 7.06 -40.98 -4.66
C LEU A 46 7.30 -39.49 -4.93
N GLU A 47 8.18 -39.17 -5.86
CA GLU A 47 8.47 -37.77 -6.25
C GLU A 47 7.29 -37.13 -7.00
N PHE A 48 6.48 -37.91 -7.73
CA PHE A 48 5.22 -37.43 -8.31
C PHE A 48 4.22 -37.06 -7.23
N VAL A 49 4.06 -37.89 -6.19
CA VAL A 49 3.22 -37.55 -5.04
C VAL A 49 3.71 -36.26 -4.37
N ARG A 50 5.02 -36.13 -4.12
CA ARG A 50 5.63 -34.90 -3.57
C ARG A 50 5.33 -33.68 -4.43
N TYR A 51 5.54 -33.82 -5.74
CA TYR A 51 5.32 -32.74 -6.68
C TYR A 51 3.86 -32.32 -6.71
N VAL A 52 2.91 -33.26 -6.77
CA VAL A 52 1.47 -32.96 -6.80
C VAL A 52 1.01 -32.28 -5.51
N LEU A 53 1.46 -32.77 -4.36
CA LEU A 53 1.16 -32.19 -3.05
C LEU A 53 1.90 -30.88 -2.78
N ASN A 54 2.82 -30.47 -3.67
CA ASN A 54 3.64 -29.27 -3.51
C ASN A 54 4.33 -29.22 -2.13
N GLU A 55 4.78 -30.37 -1.64
CA GLU A 55 5.32 -30.54 -0.29
C GLU A 55 6.85 -30.45 -0.33
N PHE A 56 7.35 -29.25 -0.06
CA PHE A 56 8.77 -28.92 -0.07
C PHE A 56 9.11 -28.12 1.17
N GLN A 57 10.27 -28.41 1.76
CA GLN A 57 10.81 -27.62 2.86
C GLN A 57 11.01 -26.16 2.43
N ALA A 58 10.91 -25.23 3.39
CA ALA A 58 11.26 -23.83 3.17
C ALA A 58 12.79 -23.64 3.10
N GLY A 59 13.23 -22.49 2.59
CA GLY A 59 14.65 -22.12 2.53
C GLY A 59 15.44 -22.74 1.37
N ASP A 60 16.76 -22.50 1.37
CA ASP A 60 17.64 -22.81 0.24
C ASP A 60 17.72 -24.31 -0.07
N VAL A 61 17.76 -25.16 0.97
CA VAL A 61 17.79 -26.63 0.85
C VAL A 61 16.52 -27.12 0.14
N GLY A 62 15.36 -26.59 0.55
CA GLY A 62 14.08 -26.88 -0.07
C GLY A 62 14.02 -26.47 -1.54
N GLN A 63 14.60 -25.31 -1.89
CA GLN A 63 14.67 -24.84 -3.28
C GLN A 63 15.57 -25.72 -4.17
N VAL A 64 16.65 -26.28 -3.62
CA VAL A 64 17.49 -27.24 -4.35
C VAL A 64 16.73 -28.55 -4.57
N CYS A 65 16.07 -29.07 -3.54
CA CYS A 65 15.23 -30.27 -3.65
C CYS A 65 14.11 -30.07 -4.68
N ARG A 66 13.39 -28.94 -4.60
CA ARG A 66 12.33 -28.58 -5.53
C ARG A 66 12.81 -28.58 -6.98
N ARG A 67 13.94 -27.93 -7.27
CA ARG A 67 14.53 -27.92 -8.63
C ARG A 67 14.90 -29.32 -9.12
N ARG A 68 15.44 -30.18 -8.25
CA ARG A 68 15.74 -31.59 -8.57
C ARG A 68 14.46 -32.35 -8.93
N VAL A 69 13.42 -32.21 -8.12
CA VAL A 69 12.13 -32.89 -8.32
C VAL A 69 11.43 -32.38 -9.57
N GLU A 70 11.37 -31.07 -9.79
CA GLU A 70 10.79 -30.46 -10.99
C GLU A 70 11.51 -30.92 -12.27
N SER A 71 12.84 -31.03 -12.24
CA SER A 71 13.61 -31.57 -13.35
C SER A 71 13.27 -33.04 -13.63
N LEU A 72 13.19 -33.87 -12.58
CA LEU A 72 12.79 -35.27 -12.68
C LEU A 72 11.38 -35.40 -13.25
N VAL A 73 10.43 -34.59 -12.77
CA VAL A 73 9.05 -34.59 -13.26
C VAL A 73 9.01 -34.20 -14.73
N ARG A 74 9.68 -33.13 -15.15
CA ARG A 74 9.71 -32.72 -16.57
C ARG A 74 10.28 -33.80 -17.47
N GLN A 75 11.36 -34.45 -17.07
CA GLN A 75 11.99 -35.52 -17.85
C GLN A 75 11.12 -36.77 -17.98
N ASN A 76 10.36 -37.11 -16.93
CA ASN A 76 9.57 -38.34 -16.90
C ASN A 76 8.13 -38.15 -17.36
N LEU A 77 7.51 -37.00 -17.09
CA LEU A 77 6.09 -36.74 -17.38
C LEU A 77 5.89 -36.07 -18.75
N GLY A 78 6.86 -35.28 -19.24
CA GLY A 78 6.70 -34.49 -20.46
C GLY A 78 5.49 -33.55 -20.36
N ASP A 79 4.61 -33.60 -21.35
CA ASP A 79 3.34 -32.83 -21.38
C ASP A 79 2.18 -33.56 -20.67
N GLY A 80 2.49 -34.60 -19.91
CA GLY A 80 1.51 -35.38 -19.16
C GLY A 80 0.93 -34.66 -17.94
N ARG A 81 0.04 -35.38 -17.25
CA ARG A 81 -0.59 -34.95 -16.00
C ARG A 81 -0.55 -36.05 -14.96
N ILE A 82 -0.50 -35.63 -13.71
CA ILE A 82 -0.63 -36.51 -12.56
C ILE A 82 -1.91 -36.11 -11.82
N ARG A 83 -2.69 -37.11 -11.45
CA ARG A 83 -3.90 -36.95 -10.65
C ARG A 83 -3.78 -37.76 -9.37
N LEU A 84 -3.93 -37.10 -8.24
CA LEU A 84 -3.84 -37.70 -6.91
C LEU A 84 -5.17 -37.49 -6.18
N THR A 85 -5.81 -38.58 -5.77
CA THR A 85 -7.02 -38.49 -4.93
C THR A 85 -6.61 -38.55 -3.48
N ILE A 86 -7.02 -37.56 -2.70
CA ILE A 86 -6.70 -37.42 -1.28
C ILE A 86 -7.97 -37.34 -0.45
N GLN A 87 -7.90 -37.80 0.79
CA GLN A 87 -8.93 -37.65 1.81
C GLN A 87 -8.34 -36.89 3.00
N THR A 88 -9.01 -35.82 3.43
CA THR A 88 -8.60 -35.06 4.61
C THR A 88 -8.93 -35.79 5.91
N LYS A 89 -8.35 -35.37 7.03
CA LYS A 89 -8.71 -35.88 8.37
C LYS A 89 -10.22 -35.76 8.68
N ASP A 90 -10.90 -34.79 8.08
CA ASP A 90 -12.33 -34.58 8.26
C ASP A 90 -13.20 -35.47 7.35
N GLY A 91 -12.57 -36.29 6.51
CA GLY A 91 -13.23 -37.25 5.62
C GLY A 91 -13.61 -36.67 4.24
N LEU A 92 -13.26 -35.43 3.96
CA LEU A 92 -13.52 -34.78 2.66
C LEU A 92 -12.54 -35.30 1.61
N GLU A 93 -13.05 -35.63 0.43
CA GLU A 93 -12.25 -36.15 -0.68
C GLU A 93 -12.06 -35.08 -1.76
N TYR A 94 -10.82 -34.98 -2.24
CA TYR A 94 -10.41 -34.05 -3.29
C TYR A 94 -9.51 -34.74 -4.30
N ILE A 95 -9.52 -34.21 -5.52
CA ILE A 95 -8.64 -34.63 -6.59
C ILE A 95 -7.64 -33.50 -6.83
N VAL A 96 -6.36 -33.80 -6.66
CA VAL A 96 -5.28 -32.89 -7.02
C VAL A 96 -4.79 -33.22 -8.41
N ASP A 97 -4.90 -32.26 -9.31
CA ASP A 97 -4.49 -32.41 -10.70
C ASP A 97 -3.33 -31.45 -11.02
N ARG A 98 -2.22 -31.99 -11.55
CA ARG A 98 -1.03 -31.18 -11.83
C ARG A 98 -0.33 -31.67 -13.10
N THR A 99 0.03 -30.73 -13.98
CA THR A 99 0.89 -30.95 -15.16
C THR A 99 2.36 -30.68 -14.82
N ALA A 100 3.31 -31.07 -15.68
CA ALA A 100 4.74 -30.91 -15.42
C ALA A 100 5.24 -29.46 -15.29
N THR A 101 4.48 -28.49 -15.81
CA THR A 101 4.81 -27.06 -15.80
C THR A 101 3.77 -26.22 -15.06
N GLY A 102 2.66 -26.82 -14.64
CA GLY A 102 1.54 -26.13 -14.02
C GLY A 102 1.60 -26.05 -12.49
N ASN A 103 0.73 -25.21 -11.95
CA ASN A 103 0.38 -25.20 -10.53
C ASN A 103 -0.62 -26.33 -10.23
N PRO A 104 -0.63 -26.86 -8.99
CA PRO A 104 -1.62 -27.86 -8.59
C PRO A 104 -3.02 -27.23 -8.61
N LEU A 105 -3.97 -27.93 -9.24
CA LEU A 105 -5.39 -27.58 -9.24
C LEU A 105 -6.14 -28.55 -8.32
N VAL A 106 -6.90 -28.02 -7.38
CA VAL A 106 -7.71 -28.81 -6.46
C VAL A 106 -9.13 -28.88 -6.99
N LEU A 107 -9.59 -30.10 -7.26
CA LEU A 107 -10.91 -30.41 -7.78
C LEU A 107 -11.73 -31.15 -6.72
N THR A 108 -13.05 -30.98 -6.76
CA THR A 108 -13.98 -31.88 -6.07
C THR A 108 -14.01 -33.25 -6.75
N MET A 109 -14.63 -34.24 -6.11
CA MET A 109 -14.83 -35.56 -6.72
C MET A 109 -15.68 -35.51 -8.01
N ASP A 110 -16.50 -34.46 -8.18
CA ASP A 110 -17.27 -34.19 -9.40
C ASP A 110 -16.45 -33.50 -10.50
N GLY A 111 -15.16 -33.23 -10.25
CA GLY A 111 -14.24 -32.59 -11.20
C GLY A 111 -14.39 -31.07 -11.29
N GLN A 112 -15.08 -30.43 -10.35
CA GLN A 112 -15.22 -28.97 -10.31
C GLN A 112 -14.02 -28.33 -9.60
N PRO A 113 -13.45 -27.22 -10.11
CA PRO A 113 -12.35 -26.53 -9.46
C PRO A 113 -12.80 -25.89 -8.14
N THR A 114 -11.88 -25.85 -7.18
CA THR A 114 -12.07 -25.23 -5.87
C THR A 114 -11.07 -24.10 -5.67
N ASP A 115 -11.39 -23.14 -4.79
CA ASP A 115 -10.46 -22.06 -4.39
C ASP A 115 -9.40 -22.52 -3.38
N ILE A 116 -9.36 -23.83 -3.10
CA ILE A 116 -8.42 -24.43 -2.15
C ILE A 116 -7.04 -24.49 -2.80
N THR A 117 -6.04 -24.01 -2.08
CA THR A 117 -4.63 -24.17 -2.43
C THR A 117 -4.01 -25.26 -1.57
N ILE A 118 -3.39 -26.25 -2.21
CA ILE A 118 -2.66 -27.30 -1.51
C ILE A 118 -1.44 -26.73 -0.82
N ASN A 119 -1.19 -27.18 0.41
CA ASN A 119 -0.16 -26.68 1.32
C ASN A 119 -0.38 -25.24 1.85
N SER A 120 -1.55 -24.64 1.61
CA SER A 120 -1.94 -23.37 2.23
C SER A 120 -3.13 -23.61 3.14
N GLY A 121 -2.92 -23.51 4.47
CA GLY A 121 -3.99 -23.67 5.47
C GLY A 121 -4.19 -25.08 6.03
N GLY A 122 -3.22 -26.00 5.87
CA GLY A 122 -3.21 -27.27 6.61
C GLY A 122 -4.31 -28.29 6.23
N ILE A 123 -4.92 -28.13 5.04
CA ILE A 123 -6.03 -28.98 4.58
C ILE A 123 -5.58 -30.44 4.37
N PHE A 124 -4.36 -30.63 3.90
CA PHE A 124 -3.71 -31.92 3.75
C PHE A 124 -2.20 -31.72 3.81
N SER A 125 -1.53 -32.51 4.63
CA SER A 125 -0.06 -32.57 4.69
C SER A 125 0.37 -34.03 4.77
N ALA A 126 1.54 -34.32 4.19
CA ALA A 126 2.12 -35.65 4.19
C ALA A 126 3.65 -35.58 4.36
N ASP A 127 4.17 -36.34 5.31
CA ASP A 127 5.61 -36.46 5.49
C ASP A 127 6.18 -37.36 4.38
N LEU A 128 6.98 -36.77 3.50
CA LEU A 128 7.59 -37.44 2.36
C LEU A 128 9.09 -37.50 2.57
N PHE A 129 9.62 -38.72 2.59
CA PHE A 129 11.05 -39.02 2.74
C PHE A 129 11.58 -39.73 1.49
N SER A 130 12.37 -39.02 0.69
CA SER A 130 13.03 -39.53 -0.53
C SER A 130 14.40 -40.15 -0.20
N GLN A 131 15.14 -40.52 -1.25
CA GLN A 131 16.47 -41.15 -1.14
C GLN A 131 17.43 -40.28 -0.33
N ASN A 132 18.07 -40.91 0.67
CA ASN A 132 19.04 -40.32 1.59
C ASN A 132 18.51 -39.18 2.48
N GLU A 133 17.22 -38.82 2.42
CA GLU A 133 16.69 -37.74 3.26
C GLU A 133 16.71 -38.09 4.74
N VAL A 134 16.48 -39.36 5.09
CA VAL A 134 16.56 -39.82 6.49
C VAL A 134 17.99 -39.67 7.05
N GLU A 135 19.01 -40.01 6.25
CA GLU A 135 20.42 -39.85 6.63
C GLU A 135 20.78 -38.36 6.76
N ASN A 136 20.34 -37.54 5.81
CA ASN A 136 20.55 -36.08 5.85
C ASN A 136 19.93 -35.43 7.10
N ILE A 137 18.74 -35.88 7.51
CA ILE A 137 18.10 -35.41 8.75
C ILE A 137 18.94 -35.84 9.96
N ALA A 138 19.49 -37.04 9.97
CA ALA A 138 20.32 -37.52 11.07
C ALA A 138 21.63 -36.72 11.20
N ASP A 139 22.19 -36.22 10.10
CA ASP A 139 23.47 -35.50 10.09
C ASP A 139 23.35 -33.97 10.32
N SER A 140 22.15 -33.39 10.27
CA SER A 140 21.91 -31.94 10.46
C SER A 140 21.08 -31.65 11.71
N PRO A 141 21.67 -31.03 12.75
CA PRO A 141 20.93 -30.59 13.94
C PRO A 141 19.74 -29.68 13.64
N GLU A 142 19.84 -28.81 12.63
CA GLU A 142 18.76 -27.92 12.21
C GLU A 142 17.58 -28.70 11.63
N SER A 143 17.88 -29.74 10.85
CA SER A 143 16.86 -30.62 10.27
C SER A 143 16.18 -31.48 11.36
N GLN A 144 16.91 -31.89 12.39
CA GLN A 144 16.36 -32.57 13.55
C GLN A 144 15.40 -31.67 14.34
N LEU A 145 15.78 -30.41 14.56
CA LEU A 145 14.93 -29.43 15.24
C LEU A 145 13.64 -29.19 14.44
N ALA A 146 13.74 -28.95 13.14
CA ALA A 146 12.57 -28.74 12.27
C ALA A 146 11.62 -29.95 12.27
N LEU A 147 12.14 -31.18 12.35
CA LEU A 147 11.32 -32.39 12.48
C LEU A 147 10.58 -32.42 13.83
N ILE A 148 11.23 -32.01 14.92
CA ILE A 148 10.61 -31.93 16.25
C ILE A 148 9.51 -30.86 16.27
N ASP A 149 9.79 -29.70 15.68
CA ASP A 149 8.84 -28.58 15.60
C ASP A 149 7.56 -28.95 14.85
N THR A 150 7.64 -29.89 13.91
CA THR A 150 6.48 -30.38 13.14
C THR A 150 5.40 -31.00 14.04
N PHE A 151 5.76 -31.59 15.19
CA PHE A 151 4.79 -32.17 16.13
C PHE A 151 3.93 -31.13 16.86
N VAL A 152 4.38 -29.87 16.90
CA VAL A 152 3.72 -28.75 17.59
C VAL A 152 3.62 -27.52 16.67
N ALA A 153 3.53 -27.75 15.35
CA ALA A 153 3.55 -26.70 14.34
C ALA A 153 2.48 -25.60 14.57
N ASP A 154 1.27 -25.98 14.99
CA ASP A 154 0.19 -25.03 15.27
C ASP A 154 0.51 -24.10 16.46
N GLU A 155 1.11 -24.64 17.52
CA GLU A 155 1.53 -23.86 18.69
C GLU A 155 2.66 -22.91 18.33
N ILE A 156 3.66 -23.38 17.59
CA ILE A 156 4.79 -22.58 17.12
C ILE A 156 4.31 -21.46 16.21
N ALA A 157 3.42 -21.73 15.25
CA ALA A 157 2.85 -20.71 14.36
C ALA A 157 2.10 -19.61 15.14
N SER A 158 1.39 -19.99 16.21
CA SER A 158 0.71 -19.03 17.09
C SER A 158 1.70 -18.14 17.85
N LEU A 159 2.80 -18.71 18.32
CA LEU A 159 3.87 -18.00 19.01
C LEU A 159 4.61 -17.05 18.07
N ASP A 160 4.95 -17.50 16.86
CA ASP A 160 5.61 -16.67 15.85
C ASP A 160 4.76 -15.45 15.47
N THR A 161 3.44 -15.64 15.37
CA THR A 161 2.50 -14.53 15.14
C THR A 161 2.53 -13.52 16.29
N ALA A 162 2.53 -13.99 17.54
CA ALA A 162 2.62 -13.13 18.71
C ALA A 162 3.98 -12.39 18.78
N ILE A 163 5.08 -13.09 18.45
CA ILE A 163 6.43 -12.50 18.37
C ILE A 163 6.47 -11.40 17.32
N ALA A 164 5.92 -11.63 16.13
CA ALA A 164 5.86 -10.64 15.06
C ALA A 164 5.05 -9.40 15.47
N GLU A 165 3.93 -9.60 16.18
CA GLU A 165 3.10 -8.50 16.70
C GLU A 165 3.86 -7.65 17.73
N VAL A 166 4.57 -8.29 18.67
CA VAL A 166 5.40 -7.61 19.67
C VAL A 166 6.55 -6.84 19.01
N HIS A 167 7.20 -7.43 18.00
CA HIS A 167 8.24 -6.74 17.23
C HIS A 167 7.70 -5.51 16.50
N ALA A 168 6.52 -5.60 15.89
CA ALA A 168 5.87 -4.46 15.24
C ALA A 168 5.57 -3.34 16.24
N LYS A 169 5.06 -3.69 17.44
CA LYS A 169 4.81 -2.73 18.53
C LYS A 169 6.10 -2.06 19.01
N LEU A 170 7.18 -2.82 19.19
CA LEU A 170 8.49 -2.29 19.57
C LEU A 170 9.05 -1.31 18.52
N GLN A 171 8.94 -1.65 17.24
CA GLN A 171 9.36 -0.77 16.16
C GLN A 171 8.53 0.52 16.09
N ALA A 172 7.21 0.42 16.28
CA ALA A 172 6.33 1.59 16.34
C ALA A 172 6.69 2.51 17.51
N ASN A 173 6.92 1.93 18.70
CA ASN A 173 7.35 2.69 19.88
C ASN A 173 8.71 3.37 19.65
N ALA A 174 9.69 2.65 19.10
CA ALA A 174 11.00 3.21 18.79
C ALA A 174 10.89 4.41 17.83
N LYS A 175 10.05 4.29 16.79
CA LYS A 175 9.77 5.39 15.85
C LYS A 175 9.10 6.60 16.51
N ALA A 176 8.27 6.39 17.53
CA ALA A 176 7.63 7.47 18.28
C ALA A 176 8.57 8.14 19.30
N MET A 177 9.49 7.38 19.91
CA MET A 177 10.43 7.89 20.92
C MET A 177 11.45 8.87 20.34
N VAL A 178 12.00 8.60 19.16
CA VAL A 178 13.01 9.46 18.53
C VAL A 178 12.54 10.93 18.35
N PRO A 179 11.39 11.22 17.72
CA PRO A 179 10.92 12.60 17.57
C PRO A 179 10.53 13.23 18.91
N ALA A 180 9.98 12.47 19.86
CA ALA A 180 9.68 12.94 21.20
C ALA A 180 10.95 13.39 21.94
N GLN A 181 12.04 12.65 21.79
CA GLN A 181 13.33 13.00 22.39
C GLN A 181 13.95 14.25 21.74
N ILE A 182 13.80 14.41 20.42
CA ILE A 182 14.22 15.63 19.71
C ILE A 182 13.41 16.84 20.17
N THR A 183 12.09 16.70 20.35
CA THR A 183 11.25 17.79 20.85
C THR A 183 11.59 18.15 22.29
N LEU A 184 11.89 17.16 23.13
CA LEU A 184 12.34 17.41 24.49
C LEU A 184 13.65 18.19 24.53
N ALA A 185 14.62 17.85 23.67
CA ALA A 185 15.87 18.61 23.55
C ALA A 185 15.62 20.06 23.08
N LYS A 186 14.76 20.26 22.08
CA LYS A 186 14.38 21.61 21.61
C LYS A 186 13.72 22.45 22.71
N LEU A 187 12.78 21.87 23.45
CA LEU A 187 12.09 22.54 24.55
C LEU A 187 13.08 22.89 25.69
N ALA A 188 14.06 22.03 25.96
CA ALA A 188 15.11 22.33 26.93
C ALA A 188 15.97 23.52 26.48
N ASP A 189 16.35 23.58 25.20
CA ASP A 189 17.07 24.73 24.64
C ASP A 189 16.21 26.00 24.73
N GLU A 190 14.94 25.96 24.34
CA GLU A 190 14.00 27.10 24.46
C GLU A 190 13.90 27.61 25.90
N LEU A 191 13.80 26.72 26.90
CA LEU A 191 13.81 27.08 28.32
C LEU A 191 15.09 27.82 28.74
N THR A 192 16.25 27.41 28.23
CA THR A 192 17.50 28.13 28.53
C THR A 192 17.53 29.52 27.89
N THR A 193 17.01 29.67 26.67
CA THR A 193 16.93 30.97 26.00
C THR A 193 15.97 31.92 26.70
N LEU A 194 14.81 31.43 27.15
CA LEU A 194 13.83 32.21 27.89
C LEU A 194 14.44 32.80 29.16
N LYS A 195 15.14 31.97 29.95
CA LYS A 195 15.86 32.42 31.15
C LYS A 195 16.93 33.48 30.84
N SER A 196 17.67 33.31 29.74
CA SER A 196 18.63 34.33 29.30
C SER A 196 17.97 35.63 28.86
N VAL A 197 16.76 35.59 28.29
CA VAL A 197 16.01 36.79 27.88
C VAL A 197 15.45 37.50 29.10
N GLU A 198 14.88 36.77 30.06
CA GLU A 198 14.44 37.30 31.36
C GLU A 198 15.59 38.01 32.08
N ASP A 199 16.76 37.38 32.21
CA ASP A 199 17.96 37.99 32.79
C ASP A 199 18.39 39.27 32.04
N ARG A 200 18.15 39.33 30.73
CA ARG A 200 18.50 40.49 29.90
C ARG A 200 17.50 41.63 30.07
N ILE A 201 16.21 41.31 30.22
CA ILE A 201 15.14 42.27 30.53
C ILE A 201 15.40 42.88 31.91
N ASP A 202 15.71 42.07 32.93
CA ASP A 202 16.02 42.55 34.28
C ASP A 202 17.25 43.47 34.28
N LYS A 203 18.31 43.11 33.55
CA LYS A 203 19.50 43.97 33.39
C LYS A 203 19.18 45.27 32.67
N LEU A 204 18.32 45.26 31.66
CA LEU A 204 17.90 46.46 30.95
C LEU A 204 17.02 47.36 31.82
N ALA A 205 16.14 46.79 32.65
CA ALA A 205 15.33 47.53 33.62
C ALA A 205 16.21 48.27 34.65
N HIS A 206 17.33 47.66 35.07
CA HIS A 206 18.25 48.28 36.04
C HIS A 206 19.21 49.34 35.46
N VAL A 207 19.44 49.39 34.13
CA VAL A 207 20.36 50.35 33.49
C VAL A 207 19.67 51.67 33.11
N GLY A 208 18.34 51.76 33.24
CA GLY A 208 17.54 52.94 32.84
C GLY A 208 17.59 54.15 33.78
N GLY A 209 18.70 54.42 34.46
CA GLY A 209 18.78 55.39 35.57
C GLY A 209 18.98 56.87 35.21
N GLU A 210 19.68 57.23 34.12
CA GLU A 210 20.03 58.65 33.89
C GLU A 210 19.93 59.13 32.42
N ASN A 211 19.73 58.23 31.45
CA ASN A 211 19.59 58.57 30.01
C ASN A 211 18.33 57.95 29.36
N SER A 212 17.48 57.33 30.16
CA SER A 212 16.31 56.54 29.73
C SER A 212 15.20 57.41 29.15
N ASP A 213 14.92 58.58 29.72
CA ASP A 213 13.80 59.41 29.27
C ASP A 213 14.01 59.99 27.86
N GLN A 214 15.22 60.48 27.57
CA GLN A 214 15.53 61.02 26.23
C GLN A 214 15.59 59.92 25.16
N MET A 215 16.13 58.74 25.52
CA MET A 215 16.19 57.59 24.62
C MET A 215 14.79 56.99 24.39
N ASN A 216 13.95 56.91 25.42
CA ASN A 216 12.57 56.46 25.32
C ASN A 216 11.74 57.41 24.45
N LEU A 217 11.88 58.73 24.63
CA LEU A 217 11.26 59.73 23.76
C LEU A 217 11.72 59.54 22.30
N ALA A 218 13.02 59.37 22.04
CA ALA A 218 13.53 59.15 20.69
C ALA A 218 12.98 57.85 20.05
N GLN A 219 12.88 56.76 20.82
CA GLN A 219 12.34 55.48 20.34
C GLN A 219 10.82 55.58 20.07
N THR A 220 10.06 56.24 20.94
CA THR A 220 8.62 56.46 20.72
C THR A 220 8.37 57.30 19.47
N HIS A 221 9.15 58.37 19.24
CA HIS A 221 9.08 59.17 18.02
C HIS A 221 9.47 58.40 16.75
N LYS A 222 10.44 57.48 16.83
CA LYS A 222 10.80 56.61 15.71
C LYS A 222 9.67 55.63 15.38
N ALA A 223 9.12 54.97 16.40
CA ALA A 223 7.99 54.06 16.25
C ALA A 223 6.71 54.76 15.75
N LEU A 224 6.55 56.06 16.03
CA LEU A 224 5.47 56.87 15.49
C LEU A 224 5.67 57.12 13.99
N ARG A 225 6.87 57.53 13.57
CA ARG A 225 7.22 57.77 12.15
C ARG A 225 7.12 56.50 11.30
N ASP A 226 7.52 55.37 11.83
CA ASP A 226 7.38 54.08 11.13
C ASP A 226 5.90 53.73 10.92
N ARG A 227 5.04 54.01 11.91
CA ARG A 227 3.58 53.86 11.78
C ARG A 227 2.96 54.86 10.79
N GLU A 228 3.39 56.12 10.80
CA GLU A 228 2.95 57.13 9.83
C GLU A 228 3.33 56.73 8.40
N THR A 229 4.55 56.24 8.19
CA THR A 229 5.02 55.76 6.89
C THR A 229 4.20 54.56 6.40
N HIS A 230 3.90 53.62 7.29
CA HIS A 230 3.07 52.47 6.96
C HIS A 230 1.61 52.88 6.64
N ALA A 231 1.03 53.80 7.41
CA ALA A 231 -0.33 54.30 7.17
C ALA A 231 -0.43 55.04 5.83
N LEU A 232 0.55 55.89 5.49
CA LEU A 232 0.62 56.54 4.18
C LEU A 232 0.81 55.54 3.04
N GLY A 233 1.62 54.49 3.25
CA GLY A 233 1.78 53.39 2.29
C GLY A 233 0.47 52.64 2.02
N GLN A 234 -0.28 52.32 3.07
CA GLN A 234 -1.60 51.67 2.93
C GLN A 234 -2.63 52.57 2.26
N ALA A 235 -2.68 53.87 2.63
CA ALA A 235 -3.60 54.83 2.00
C ALA A 235 -3.29 55.00 0.50
N LYS A 236 -2.01 55.06 0.13
CA LYS A 236 -1.59 55.07 -1.28
C LYS A 236 -2.00 53.80 -2.01
N GLN A 237 -1.76 52.63 -1.41
CA GLN A 237 -2.14 51.36 -2.02
C GLN A 237 -3.66 51.25 -2.24
N GLN A 238 -4.47 51.74 -1.30
CA GLN A 238 -5.92 51.82 -1.49
C GLN A 238 -6.29 52.76 -2.65
N LEU A 239 -5.66 53.93 -2.74
CA LEU A 239 -5.88 54.85 -3.85
C LEU A 239 -5.54 54.20 -5.20
N ASP A 240 -4.38 53.54 -5.29
CA ASP A 240 -3.93 52.83 -6.49
C ASP A 240 -4.93 51.74 -6.92
N GLN A 241 -5.48 50.98 -5.96
CA GLN A 241 -6.53 49.98 -6.22
C GLN A 241 -7.83 50.60 -6.74
N TYR A 242 -8.24 51.77 -6.22
CA TYR A 242 -9.42 52.48 -6.71
C TYR A 242 -9.21 53.03 -8.13
N ILE A 243 -8.02 53.54 -8.42
CA ILE A 243 -7.65 54.00 -9.77
C ILE A 243 -7.68 52.84 -10.75
N GLU A 244 -7.08 51.69 -10.39
CA GLU A 244 -7.10 50.49 -11.23
C GLU A 244 -8.53 50.00 -11.48
N TRP A 245 -9.38 50.00 -10.46
CA TRP A 245 -10.80 49.64 -10.61
C TRP A 245 -11.57 50.59 -11.54
N LEU A 246 -11.33 51.90 -11.46
CA LEU A 246 -11.95 52.88 -12.37
C LEU A 246 -11.48 52.69 -13.82
N CYS A 247 -10.19 52.44 -14.02
CA CYS A 247 -9.63 52.10 -15.33
C CYS A 247 -10.23 50.81 -15.90
N ASP A 248 -10.40 49.80 -15.06
CA ASP A 248 -11.00 48.51 -15.45
C ASP A 248 -12.50 48.64 -15.76
N ALA A 249 -13.21 49.50 -15.06
CA ALA A 249 -14.64 49.74 -15.26
C ALA A 249 -14.94 50.52 -16.54
N ASN A 250 -14.00 51.33 -17.01
CA ASN A 250 -14.10 52.10 -18.24
C ASN A 250 -14.36 51.19 -19.45
N GLY A 251 -15.45 51.43 -20.18
CA GLY A 251 -15.85 50.66 -21.36
C GLY A 251 -16.51 49.31 -21.07
N ARG A 252 -16.60 48.86 -19.81
CA ARG A 252 -17.34 47.60 -19.47
C ARG A 252 -18.83 47.75 -19.65
N PHE A 253 -19.38 48.93 -19.32
CA PHE A 253 -20.82 49.18 -19.46
C PHE A 253 -21.25 49.15 -20.93
N THR A 254 -20.53 49.84 -21.81
CA THR A 254 -20.79 49.82 -23.24
C THR A 254 -20.62 48.41 -23.81
N ALA A 255 -19.52 47.71 -23.51
CA ALA A 255 -19.32 46.32 -23.95
C ALA A 255 -20.43 45.37 -23.46
N GLY A 256 -20.86 45.49 -22.20
CA GLY A 256 -21.92 44.68 -21.62
C GLY A 256 -23.29 44.96 -22.26
N VAL A 257 -23.62 46.22 -22.58
CA VAL A 257 -24.88 46.54 -23.26
C VAL A 257 -24.94 45.85 -24.63
N TYR A 258 -23.86 45.82 -25.41
CA TYR A 258 -23.85 45.15 -26.72
C TYR A 258 -24.03 43.62 -26.62
N SER A 259 -23.52 42.98 -25.56
CA SER A 259 -23.66 41.53 -25.43
C SER A 259 -25.10 41.07 -25.11
N HIS A 260 -26.00 41.98 -24.74
CA HIS A 260 -27.39 41.65 -24.41
C HIS A 260 -28.36 41.86 -25.59
N PHE A 261 -27.90 42.45 -26.70
CA PHE A 261 -28.72 42.73 -27.89
C PHE A 261 -28.17 42.00 -29.11
N ASP A 262 -28.62 40.77 -29.32
CA ASP A 262 -28.28 39.97 -30.50
C ASP A 262 -28.89 40.54 -31.80
N ASP A 263 -28.28 40.23 -32.94
CA ASP A 263 -28.71 40.73 -34.25
C ASP A 263 -30.17 40.35 -34.59
N ASP A 264 -30.68 39.23 -34.04
CA ASP A 264 -32.09 38.82 -34.18
C ASP A 264 -33.06 39.78 -33.45
N VAL A 265 -32.64 40.34 -32.31
CA VAL A 265 -33.43 41.29 -31.52
C VAL A 265 -33.41 42.67 -32.18
N VAL A 266 -32.27 43.03 -32.77
CA VAL A 266 -32.10 44.32 -33.47
C VAL A 266 -32.83 44.34 -34.82
N ASN A 267 -32.90 43.21 -35.53
CA ASN A 267 -33.60 43.09 -36.82
C ASN A 267 -35.06 42.62 -36.70
N GLY A 268 -35.56 42.47 -35.47
CA GLY A 268 -36.95 42.07 -35.19
C GLY A 268 -37.99 43.16 -35.50
N PRO A 269 -39.28 42.87 -35.33
CA PRO A 269 -40.39 43.77 -35.66
C PRO A 269 -40.38 45.11 -34.90
N ASN A 270 -39.70 45.18 -33.75
CA ASN A 270 -39.48 46.41 -32.96
C ASN A 270 -38.04 46.94 -33.04
N GLY A 271 -37.29 46.52 -34.06
CA GLY A 271 -35.86 46.79 -34.19
C GLY A 271 -35.48 48.27 -34.15
N SER A 272 -36.30 49.16 -34.73
CA SER A 272 -36.07 50.61 -34.71
C SER A 272 -36.10 51.22 -33.30
N ILE A 273 -36.97 50.71 -32.42
CA ILE A 273 -37.07 51.15 -31.01
C ILE A 273 -35.86 50.62 -30.23
N ILE A 274 -35.50 49.36 -30.42
CA ILE A 274 -34.34 48.74 -29.76
C ILE A 274 -33.04 49.42 -30.18
N GLN A 275 -32.91 49.78 -31.46
CA GLN A 275 -31.74 50.50 -31.97
C GLN A 275 -31.64 51.91 -31.35
N SER A 276 -32.77 52.61 -31.17
CA SER A 276 -32.81 53.92 -30.50
C SER A 276 -32.39 53.83 -29.03
N ILE A 277 -32.89 52.81 -28.30
CA ILE A 277 -32.51 52.54 -26.90
C ILE A 277 -31.03 52.19 -26.80
N ARG A 278 -30.50 51.35 -27.70
CA ARG A 278 -29.09 51.00 -27.77
C ARG A 278 -28.21 52.22 -28.01
N THR A 279 -28.61 53.14 -28.89
CA THR A 279 -27.88 54.40 -29.11
C THR A 279 -27.91 55.29 -27.87
N GLN A 280 -29.05 55.40 -27.19
CA GLN A 280 -29.15 56.20 -25.96
C GLN A 280 -28.30 55.62 -24.83
N MET A 281 -28.32 54.30 -24.64
CA MET A 281 -27.46 53.61 -23.67
C MET A 281 -25.98 53.77 -23.99
N HIS A 282 -25.60 53.81 -25.28
CA HIS A 282 -24.23 54.09 -25.68
C HIS A 282 -23.79 55.51 -25.28
N GLN A 283 -24.64 56.51 -25.54
CA GLN A 283 -24.34 57.90 -25.17
C GLN A 283 -24.16 58.05 -23.66
N THR A 284 -25.01 57.41 -22.85
CA THR A 284 -24.86 57.39 -21.40
C THR A 284 -23.59 56.63 -20.97
N GLY A 285 -23.24 55.55 -21.66
CA GLY A 285 -21.99 54.83 -21.43
C GLY A 285 -20.75 55.68 -21.70
N ASP A 286 -20.73 56.40 -22.83
CA ASP A 286 -19.63 57.29 -23.19
C ASP A 286 -19.50 58.49 -22.22
N GLU A 287 -20.62 58.97 -21.66
CA GLU A 287 -20.61 59.99 -20.60
C GLU A 287 -20.06 59.45 -19.28
N LEU A 288 -20.41 58.23 -18.89
CA LEU A 288 -19.86 57.56 -17.71
C LEU A 288 -18.36 57.32 -17.85
N ASP A 289 -17.91 56.86 -19.02
CA ASP A 289 -16.49 56.64 -19.32
C ASP A 289 -15.68 57.96 -19.25
N LYS A 290 -16.25 59.08 -19.72
CA LYS A 290 -15.63 60.40 -19.55
C LYS A 290 -15.51 60.81 -18.08
N LEU A 291 -16.52 60.52 -17.25
CA LEU A 291 -16.48 60.81 -15.81
C LEU A 291 -15.44 59.94 -15.10
N PHE A 292 -15.29 58.66 -15.48
CA PHE A 292 -14.23 57.80 -14.96
C PHE A 292 -12.84 58.29 -15.34
N GLN A 293 -12.64 58.74 -16.59
CA GLN A 293 -11.37 59.35 -17.02
C GLN A 293 -11.03 60.64 -16.26
N GLN A 294 -12.03 61.46 -15.95
CA GLN A 294 -11.84 62.65 -15.10
C GLN A 294 -11.49 62.29 -13.66
N ALA A 295 -12.10 61.25 -13.11
CA ALA A 295 -11.83 60.78 -11.74
C ALA A 295 -10.42 60.18 -11.58
N VAL A 296 -9.89 59.54 -12.61
CA VAL A 296 -8.52 58.98 -12.63
C VAL A 296 -7.43 60.07 -12.78
N ALA A 297 -7.78 61.25 -13.32
CA ALA A 297 -6.84 62.34 -13.55
C ALA A 297 -6.67 63.32 -12.37
N LEU A 298 -7.42 63.14 -11.28
CA LEU A 298 -7.36 63.92 -10.03
C LEU A 298 -6.27 63.40 -9.09
#